data_AF-A0A814IJ08-F1
#
_entry.id   AF-A0A814IJ08-F1
#
_cell.length_a   1.000
_cell.length_b   1.000
_cell.length_c   1.000
_cell.angle_alpha   90.00
_cell.angle_beta   90.00
_cell.angle_gamma   90.00
#
_symmetry.space_group_name_H-M   'P 1'
#
loop_
_entity.id
_entity.type
_entity.pdbx_description
1 polymer ?
#
loop_
_entity_poly.entity_id
_entity_poly.type
_entity_poly.pdbx_seq_one_letter_code
_entity_poly.pdbx_strand_id
1 'polypeptide(L)'
;MDSFHFSFTLSSSTSSIHNSNPTVMKPVFVSFAFLVLCVALNSAALLERFASIDESNDELALATRNNFGETCTRVAVCDNYLVGTCRKRDQSLKVSALDLTRVMANIDGQLKLRRRTLSDNEAEEVRSEMQRRGSDYQLTCKSYSFSGTVLRASCQKRNGQWATTSVDLNSKISNIDGQLTYDG
;
A
#
# COMPACT_ATOMS: atom_id res chain seq x y z
N MET A 1 26.20 -57.97 0.50
CA MET A 1 26.22 -56.72 -0.28
C MET A 1 25.32 -56.96 -1.45
N ASP A 2 24.21 -56.22 -1.57
CA ASP A 2 23.73 -55.72 -2.87
C ASP A 2 22.46 -54.90 -2.69
N SER A 3 22.45 -53.82 -3.46
CA SER A 3 21.62 -52.63 -3.39
C SER A 3 20.26 -52.84 -4.05
N PHE A 4 19.20 -52.26 -3.46
CA PHE A 4 17.90 -52.10 -4.12
C PHE A 4 17.85 -50.76 -4.84
N HIS A 5 17.71 -50.81 -6.17
CA HIS A 5 17.41 -49.69 -7.05
C HIS A 5 15.95 -49.85 -7.49
N PHE A 6 15.09 -48.85 -7.25
CA PHE A 6 13.73 -48.83 -7.77
C PHE A 6 13.58 -47.62 -8.70
N SER A 7 13.31 -47.90 -9.98
CA SER A 7 12.92 -46.94 -11.01
C SER A 7 11.41 -47.00 -11.19
N PHE A 8 10.75 -45.85 -11.33
CA PHE A 8 9.36 -45.79 -11.78
C PHE A 8 9.20 -44.74 -12.89
N THR A 9 8.54 -45.16 -13.95
CA THR A 9 8.33 -44.47 -15.23
C THR A 9 7.12 -43.53 -15.16
N LEU A 10 7.22 -42.35 -15.79
CA LEU A 10 6.09 -41.45 -16.04
C LEU A 10 5.34 -41.92 -17.30
N SER A 11 4.00 -42.06 -17.22
CA SER A 11 3.13 -42.06 -18.39
C SER A 11 2.32 -40.77 -18.45
N SER A 12 2.50 -40.02 -19.54
CA SER A 12 1.68 -38.87 -19.91
C SER A 12 0.33 -39.32 -20.47
N SER A 13 -0.75 -38.63 -20.14
CA SER A 13 -2.03 -38.77 -20.84
C SER A 13 -2.65 -37.39 -21.03
N THR A 14 -2.78 -37.00 -22.30
CA THR A 14 -3.52 -35.85 -22.79
C THR A 14 -5.00 -36.18 -22.89
N SER A 15 -5.89 -35.25 -22.52
CA SER A 15 -7.30 -35.23 -22.97
C SER A 15 -7.90 -33.83 -22.82
N SER A 16 -8.76 -33.51 -23.77
CA SER A 16 -9.16 -32.19 -24.24
C SER A 16 -10.51 -31.70 -23.66
N ILE A 17 -10.58 -30.39 -23.41
CA ILE A 17 -11.71 -29.43 -23.49
C ILE A 17 -13.11 -29.90 -23.03
N HIS A 18 -13.61 -29.27 -21.95
CA HIS A 18 -14.97 -28.73 -21.91
C HIS A 18 -15.01 -27.41 -21.12
N ASN A 19 -15.55 -26.39 -21.76
CA ASN A 19 -15.72 -25.02 -21.28
C ASN A 19 -17.04 -24.90 -20.50
N SER A 20 -16.97 -24.47 -19.24
CA SER A 20 -18.05 -23.73 -18.55
C SER A 20 -17.54 -23.19 -17.22
N ASN A 21 -17.15 -21.92 -17.24
CA ASN A 21 -16.90 -21.06 -16.09
C ASN A 21 -18.23 -20.75 -15.39
N PRO A 22 -18.29 -20.86 -14.05
CA PRO A 22 -18.68 -19.67 -13.30
C PRO A 22 -17.64 -19.32 -12.23
N THR A 23 -17.15 -18.09 -12.35
CA THR A 23 -16.26 -17.39 -11.43
C THR A 23 -16.78 -17.47 -10.01
N VAL A 24 -16.14 -18.32 -9.21
CA VAL A 24 -16.15 -18.20 -7.75
C VAL A 24 -15.48 -16.86 -7.43
N MET A 25 -16.26 -15.89 -6.98
CA MET A 25 -15.75 -14.72 -6.27
C MET A 25 -14.97 -15.22 -5.06
N LYS A 26 -13.64 -15.29 -5.21
CA LYS A 26 -12.75 -15.49 -4.08
C LYS A 26 -12.66 -14.14 -3.35
N PRO A 27 -13.08 -14.05 -2.08
CA PRO A 27 -12.73 -12.88 -1.29
C PRO A 27 -11.20 -12.83 -1.23
N VAL A 28 -10.62 -11.73 -1.69
CA VAL A 28 -9.18 -11.46 -1.54
C VAL A 28 -8.95 -11.15 -0.06
N PHE A 29 -8.98 -12.19 0.78
CA PHE A 29 -8.35 -12.15 2.08
C PHE A 29 -6.86 -12.04 1.79
N VAL A 30 -6.34 -10.82 1.80
CA VAL A 30 -4.89 -10.60 1.92
C VAL A 30 -4.52 -11.28 3.23
N SER A 31 -3.96 -12.49 3.14
CA SER A 31 -3.65 -13.27 4.32
C SER A 31 -2.68 -12.46 5.19
N PHE A 32 -2.96 -12.41 6.48
CA PHE A 32 -2.13 -11.71 7.47
C PHE A 32 -0.66 -12.14 7.34
N ALA A 33 -0.41 -13.38 6.92
CA ALA A 33 0.92 -13.90 6.62
C ALA A 33 1.65 -13.16 5.48
N PHE A 34 0.96 -12.71 4.43
CA PHE A 34 1.57 -11.93 3.34
C PHE A 34 1.92 -10.51 3.78
N LEU A 35 1.09 -9.88 4.61
CA LEU A 35 1.39 -8.57 5.19
C LEU A 35 2.58 -8.67 6.14
N VAL A 36 2.58 -9.68 7.01
CA VAL A 36 3.70 -9.97 7.93
C VAL A 36 4.97 -10.28 7.16
N LEU A 37 4.89 -11.05 6.07
CA LEU A 37 6.04 -11.36 5.23
C LEU A 37 6.57 -10.13 4.49
N CYS A 38 5.70 -9.26 3.96
CA CYS A 38 6.15 -8.06 3.29
C CYS A 38 6.86 -7.09 4.26
N VAL A 39 6.33 -6.97 5.48
CA VAL A 39 7.01 -6.23 6.54
C VAL A 39 8.34 -6.91 6.87
N ALA A 40 8.34 -8.23 7.15
CA ALA A 40 9.53 -9.00 7.56
C ALA A 40 10.66 -9.02 6.52
N LEU A 41 10.35 -9.15 5.22
CA LEU A 41 11.34 -9.14 4.14
C LEU A 41 11.98 -7.77 3.96
N ASN A 42 11.24 -6.68 4.17
CA ASN A 42 11.79 -5.32 4.17
C ASN A 42 12.56 -4.98 5.46
N SER A 43 12.60 -5.89 6.44
CA SER A 43 13.20 -5.65 7.76
C SER A 43 14.61 -6.21 7.93
N ALA A 44 15.16 -6.92 6.96
CA ALA A 44 16.45 -7.59 7.10
C ALA A 44 17.65 -6.61 7.17
N ALA A 45 17.41 -5.29 7.15
CA ALA A 45 18.45 -4.27 7.16
C ALA A 45 18.09 -3.11 8.11
N LEU A 46 18.07 -3.34 9.42
CA LEU A 46 18.27 -2.32 10.49
C LEU A 46 18.00 -2.97 11.86
N LEU A 47 18.97 -3.78 12.31
CA LEU A 47 19.13 -4.06 13.73
C LEU A 47 20.24 -3.13 14.23
N GLU A 48 20.01 -2.55 15.40
CA GLU A 48 20.82 -1.58 16.15
C GLU A 48 20.39 -0.11 15.99
N ARG A 49 20.11 0.51 17.15
CA ARG A 49 19.75 1.92 17.45
C ARG A 49 18.24 2.23 17.32
N PHE A 50 17.48 2.58 18.36
CA PHE A 50 17.78 3.33 19.58
C PHE A 50 16.83 2.93 20.71
N ALA A 51 17.38 2.70 21.91
CA ALA A 51 16.65 2.68 23.17
C ALA A 51 16.95 3.97 23.92
N SER A 52 16.06 4.97 23.84
CA SER A 52 15.89 6.02 24.87
C SER A 52 14.63 6.84 24.50
N ILE A 53 13.55 6.72 25.27
CA ILE A 53 12.55 7.79 25.36
C ILE A 53 12.37 8.07 26.84
N ASP A 54 12.73 9.29 27.20
CA ASP A 54 12.60 9.91 28.51
C ASP A 54 11.11 10.15 28.81
N GLU A 55 10.70 9.78 30.02
CA GLU A 55 9.36 10.04 30.54
C GLU A 55 9.30 11.49 31.01
N SER A 56 8.57 12.36 30.30
CA SER A 56 7.87 13.46 30.97
C SER A 56 6.78 14.12 30.12
N ASN A 57 5.62 14.20 30.77
CA ASN A 57 4.52 15.14 30.61
C ASN A 57 3.45 14.86 29.55
N ASP A 58 2.38 14.26 30.09
CA ASP A 58 0.99 14.39 29.68
C ASP A 58 0.59 15.82 29.28
N GLU A 59 -0.38 15.88 28.36
CA GLU A 59 -1.23 17.04 28.03
C GLU A 59 -0.78 18.05 26.95
N LEU A 60 0.00 17.64 25.92
CA LEU A 60 0.06 18.40 24.64
C LEU A 60 0.55 17.60 23.41
N ALA A 61 -0.19 16.58 22.94
CA ALA A 61 0.04 15.98 21.61
C ALA A 61 -1.24 15.80 20.78
N LEU A 62 -2.24 16.64 21.03
CA LEU A 62 -3.35 16.89 20.10
C LEU A 62 -2.88 17.83 18.96
N ALA A 63 -1.83 17.47 18.20
CA ALA A 63 -1.38 18.31 17.08
C ALA A 63 -0.45 17.68 16.03
N THR A 64 0.04 16.44 16.14
CA THR A 64 0.81 15.86 15.01
C THR A 64 -0.12 15.09 14.07
N ARG A 65 -1.09 15.81 13.48
CA ARG A 65 -2.17 15.23 12.67
C ARG A 65 -1.73 14.54 11.38
N ASN A 66 -0.45 14.55 10.99
CA ASN A 66 0.01 14.15 9.65
C ASN A 66 1.38 13.44 9.64
N ASN A 67 1.71 12.61 10.63
CA ASN A 67 3.03 11.96 10.61
C ASN A 67 3.02 10.47 10.96
N PHE A 68 2.55 9.63 10.03
CA PHE A 68 2.80 8.20 10.16
C PHE A 68 4.31 7.89 10.09
N GLY A 69 5.10 8.72 9.38
CA GLY A 69 6.55 8.53 9.23
C GLY A 69 7.31 8.56 10.56
N GLU A 70 6.82 9.28 11.56
CA GLU A 70 7.42 9.36 12.91
C GLU A 70 6.90 8.29 13.88
N THR A 71 5.71 7.75 13.62
CA THR A 71 4.98 6.90 14.58
C THR A 71 4.75 5.48 14.09
N CYS A 72 5.15 5.17 12.86
CA CYS A 72 5.18 3.83 12.29
C CYS A 72 6.59 3.45 11.88
N THR A 73 6.90 2.16 12.02
CA THR A 73 8.18 1.57 11.65
C THR A 73 7.96 0.45 10.64
N ARG A 74 9.03 0.06 9.93
CA ARG A 74 9.00 -1.00 8.92
C ARG A 74 7.90 -0.74 7.87
N VAL A 75 7.78 0.53 7.49
CA VAL A 75 6.77 0.98 6.54
C VAL A 75 7.23 0.63 5.12
N ALA A 76 6.36 0.01 4.35
CA ALA A 76 6.61 -0.38 2.98
C ALA A 76 5.36 -0.21 2.13
N VAL A 77 5.55 -0.09 0.82
CA VAL A 77 4.47 -0.21 -0.16
C VAL A 77 4.56 -1.61 -0.76
N CYS A 78 3.54 -2.42 -0.51
CA CYS A 78 3.42 -3.80 -0.99
C CYS A 78 2.21 -3.87 -1.91
N ASP A 79 2.45 -4.01 -3.22
CA ASP A 79 1.45 -3.86 -4.27
C ASP A 79 0.65 -2.56 -4.13
N ASN A 80 -0.53 -2.66 -3.53
CA ASN A 80 -1.56 -1.65 -3.39
C ASN A 80 -1.63 -1.09 -1.97
N TYR A 81 -0.86 -1.66 -1.04
CA TYR A 81 -1.01 -1.39 0.36
C TYR A 81 0.21 -0.65 0.89
N LEU A 82 -0.04 0.47 1.56
CA LEU A 82 0.93 1.01 2.51
C LEU A 82 0.78 0.20 3.79
N VAL A 83 1.81 -0.56 4.13
CA VAL A 83 1.84 -1.40 5.32
C VAL A 83 2.89 -0.88 6.29
N GLY A 84 2.65 -1.02 7.59
CA GLY A 84 3.61 -0.63 8.60
C GLY A 84 3.21 -1.09 9.99
N THR A 85 4.17 -1.07 10.90
CA THR A 85 3.95 -1.33 12.32
C THR A 85 3.87 -0.01 13.06
N CYS A 86 2.66 0.38 13.46
CA CYS A 86 2.33 1.68 14.01
C CYS A 86 2.13 1.64 15.52
N ARG A 87 2.60 2.68 16.20
CA ARG A 87 2.48 2.84 17.65
C ARG A 87 1.07 3.33 18.02
N LYS A 88 0.44 2.66 18.98
CA LYS A 88 -0.82 3.06 19.62
C LYS A 88 -0.58 4.09 20.73
N ARG A 89 -1.66 4.63 21.28
CA ARG A 89 -1.60 5.54 22.45
C ARG A 89 -1.03 4.87 23.71
N ASP A 90 -1.33 3.59 23.91
CA ASP A 90 -0.80 2.76 25.01
C ASP A 90 0.66 2.30 24.77
N GLN A 91 1.36 2.90 23.80
CA GLN A 91 2.71 2.54 23.33
C GLN A 91 2.84 1.13 22.70
N SER A 92 1.77 0.32 22.70
CA SER A 92 1.79 -0.97 22.01
C SER A 92 1.88 -0.81 20.49
N LEU A 93 2.44 -1.82 19.82
CA LEU A 93 2.60 -1.82 18.37
C LEU A 93 1.46 -2.58 17.70
N LYS A 94 0.97 -2.05 16.57
CA LYS A 94 -0.05 -2.69 15.74
C LYS A 94 0.37 -2.68 14.28
N VAL A 95 0.28 -3.82 13.62
CA VAL A 95 0.42 -3.89 12.16
C VAL A 95 -0.83 -3.28 11.53
N SER A 96 -0.64 -2.34 10.62
CA SER A 96 -1.69 -1.67 9.89
C SER A 96 -1.39 -1.69 8.39
N ALA A 97 -2.46 -1.68 7.60
CA ALA A 97 -2.41 -1.57 6.15
C ALA A 97 -3.45 -0.56 5.66
N LEU A 98 -3.08 0.25 4.68
CA LEU A 98 -3.96 1.18 3.98
C LEU A 98 -3.93 0.89 2.48
N ASP A 99 -5.09 0.64 1.90
CA ASP A 99 -5.27 0.43 0.47
C ASP A 99 -5.12 1.76 -0.30
N LEU A 100 -3.97 1.92 -0.97
CA LEU A 100 -3.60 3.09 -1.74
C LEU A 100 -4.44 3.26 -3.01
N THR A 101 -5.05 2.21 -3.56
CA THR A 101 -5.91 2.35 -4.76
C THR A 101 -7.14 3.21 -4.50
N ARG A 102 -7.58 3.29 -3.24
CA ARG A 102 -8.73 4.10 -2.84
C ARG A 102 -8.38 5.57 -2.72
N VAL A 103 -7.14 5.87 -2.36
CA VAL A 103 -6.72 7.22 -1.95
C VAL A 103 -5.72 7.86 -2.91
N MET A 104 -5.20 7.13 -3.90
CA MET A 104 -4.24 7.62 -4.87
C MET A 104 -4.74 7.49 -6.31
N ALA A 105 -4.30 8.42 -7.16
CA ALA A 105 -4.61 8.41 -8.58
C ALA A 105 -3.48 9.00 -9.41
N ASN A 106 -3.45 8.62 -10.69
CA ASN A 106 -2.66 9.30 -11.70
C ASN A 106 -3.54 10.35 -12.41
N ILE A 107 -3.12 11.62 -12.35
CA ILE A 107 -3.77 12.73 -13.04
C ILE A 107 -2.77 13.33 -14.01
N ASP A 108 -2.87 12.92 -15.28
CA ASP A 108 -2.03 13.39 -16.39
C ASP A 108 -0.51 13.29 -16.12
N GLY A 109 -0.07 12.11 -15.69
CA GLY A 109 1.33 11.83 -15.36
C GLY A 109 1.75 12.31 -13.97
N GLN A 110 0.83 12.83 -13.15
CA GLN A 110 1.10 13.24 -11.78
C GLN A 110 0.44 12.30 -10.78
N LEU A 111 1.23 11.69 -9.90
CA LEU A 111 0.75 10.84 -8.83
C LEU A 111 0.24 11.73 -7.69
N LYS A 112 -1.04 11.59 -7.33
CA LYS A 112 -1.71 12.46 -6.35
C LYS A 112 -2.56 11.67 -5.38
N LEU A 113 -2.69 12.20 -4.16
CA LEU A 113 -3.69 11.75 -3.18
C LEU A 113 -5.04 12.41 -3.54
N ARG A 114 -6.12 11.61 -3.54
CA ARG A 114 -7.49 12.01 -3.92
C ARG A 114 -8.11 12.85 -2.80
N ARG A 115 -8.41 14.13 -3.03
CA ARG A 115 -9.19 14.90 -2.04
C ARG A 115 -10.58 14.28 -1.85
N ARG A 116 -11.08 14.24 -0.62
CA ARG A 116 -12.47 13.93 -0.33
C ARG A 116 -13.29 15.11 -0.79
N THR A 117 -14.03 14.93 -1.88
CA THR A 117 -15.04 15.89 -2.27
C THR A 117 -16.11 15.86 -1.18
N LEU A 118 -16.16 16.90 -0.34
CA LEU A 118 -17.26 17.14 0.59
C LEU A 118 -18.55 17.32 -0.21
N SER A 119 -19.66 16.85 0.36
CA SER A 119 -20.89 16.57 -0.38
C SER A 119 -21.83 17.78 -0.50
N ASP A 120 -22.60 17.72 -1.59
CA ASP A 120 -24.01 18.09 -1.76
C ASP A 120 -24.48 19.52 -2.06
N ASN A 121 -23.67 20.54 -2.35
CA ASN A 121 -24.22 21.84 -2.82
C ASN A 121 -23.37 22.63 -3.83
N GLU A 122 -22.62 21.98 -4.73
CA GLU A 122 -21.96 22.68 -5.85
C GLU A 122 -22.25 21.98 -7.19
N ALA A 123 -23.52 22.04 -7.58
CA ALA A 123 -23.98 21.72 -8.92
C ALA A 123 -23.54 22.84 -9.89
N GLU A 124 -22.29 22.78 -10.38
CA GLU A 124 -21.87 23.27 -11.72
C GLU A 124 -20.41 22.83 -12.08
N GLU A 125 -20.03 21.54 -12.02
CA GLU A 125 -18.85 21.07 -12.81
C GLU A 125 -18.74 19.54 -13.03
N VAL A 126 -19.87 18.86 -13.29
CA VAL A 126 -19.96 17.38 -13.28
C VAL A 126 -19.39 16.69 -14.55
N ARG A 127 -18.71 17.39 -15.48
CA ARG A 127 -17.92 16.73 -16.55
C ARG A 127 -16.44 16.56 -16.23
N SER A 128 -15.93 17.28 -15.23
CA SER A 128 -14.54 17.19 -14.78
C SER A 128 -14.31 16.06 -13.77
N GLU A 129 -15.31 15.25 -13.41
CA GLU A 129 -15.22 14.34 -12.28
C GLU A 129 -14.46 13.04 -12.61
N MET A 130 -14.65 12.47 -13.81
CA MET A 130 -13.85 11.34 -14.28
C MET A 130 -12.38 11.75 -14.55
N GLN A 131 -12.18 13.02 -14.90
CA GLN A 131 -10.86 13.66 -15.05
C GLN A 131 -10.20 13.97 -13.70
N ARG A 132 -10.99 14.30 -12.67
CA ARG A 132 -10.56 14.64 -11.29
C ARG A 132 -10.25 13.41 -10.45
N ARG A 133 -10.92 12.28 -10.68
CA ARG A 133 -10.68 11.03 -9.95
C ARG A 133 -9.38 10.35 -10.35
N GLY A 134 -8.86 10.69 -11.54
CA GLY A 134 -7.68 10.09 -12.16
C GLY A 134 -7.88 8.60 -12.45
N SER A 135 -6.99 8.02 -13.25
CA SER A 135 -6.95 6.56 -13.39
C SER A 135 -6.38 5.94 -12.12
N ASP A 136 -6.72 4.68 -11.88
CA ASP A 136 -6.03 3.89 -10.89
C ASP A 136 -4.54 3.93 -11.22
N TYR A 137 -3.76 4.49 -10.30
CA TYR A 137 -2.38 4.82 -10.56
C TYR A 137 -1.58 3.58 -10.95
N GLN A 138 -1.97 2.41 -10.44
CA GLN A 138 -1.31 1.14 -10.71
C GLN A 138 -1.38 0.68 -12.15
N LEU A 139 -2.47 1.00 -12.84
CA LEU A 139 -2.64 0.66 -14.25
C LEU A 139 -1.79 1.55 -15.16
N THR A 140 -1.43 2.74 -14.68
CA THR A 140 -0.87 3.81 -15.51
C THR A 140 0.45 4.37 -14.99
N CYS A 141 0.98 3.81 -13.91
CA CYS A 141 2.28 4.15 -13.34
C CYS A 141 3.14 2.89 -13.15
N LYS A 142 4.45 3.08 -13.19
CA LYS A 142 5.46 2.02 -13.07
C LYS A 142 6.72 2.53 -12.35
N SER A 143 7.68 1.64 -12.13
CA SER A 143 8.97 1.97 -11.53
C SER A 143 8.84 2.62 -10.15
N TYR A 144 8.05 1.98 -9.28
CA TYR A 144 7.79 2.47 -7.93
C TYR A 144 9.04 2.40 -7.06
N SER A 145 9.27 3.46 -6.29
CA SER A 145 10.28 3.50 -5.24
C SER A 145 9.72 4.25 -4.05
N PHE A 146 9.73 3.61 -2.89
CA PHE A 146 9.27 4.18 -1.64
C PHE A 146 10.47 4.42 -0.72
N SER A 147 10.61 5.64 -0.20
CA SER A 147 11.69 6.01 0.70
C SER A 147 11.22 7.05 1.72
N GLY A 148 11.40 6.75 3.00
CA GLY A 148 10.85 7.54 4.10
C GLY A 148 9.32 7.54 4.03
N THR A 149 8.75 8.66 3.58
CA THR A 149 7.30 8.84 3.39
C THR A 149 6.94 9.13 1.93
N VAL A 150 7.92 9.22 1.04
CA VAL A 150 7.75 9.64 -0.34
C VAL A 150 7.66 8.43 -1.26
N LEU A 151 6.55 8.33 -2.00
CA LEU A 151 6.38 7.38 -3.09
C LEU A 151 6.71 8.06 -4.42
N ARG A 152 7.72 7.53 -5.11
CA ARG A 152 8.12 7.93 -6.46
C ARG A 152 7.62 6.92 -7.49
N ALA A 153 7.25 7.39 -8.66
CA ALA A 153 6.83 6.56 -9.78
C ALA A 153 7.03 7.28 -11.12
N SER A 154 6.93 6.54 -12.21
CA SER A 154 6.79 7.06 -13.57
C SER A 154 5.36 6.81 -14.04
N CYS A 155 4.58 7.87 -14.25
CA CYS A 155 3.16 7.81 -14.60
C CYS A 155 2.90 8.27 -16.04
N GLN A 156 1.95 7.62 -16.70
CA GLN A 156 1.57 7.93 -18.07
C GLN A 156 0.68 9.18 -18.10
N LYS A 157 1.00 10.13 -18.98
CA LYS A 157 0.19 11.29 -19.34
C LYS A 157 -0.93 10.90 -20.30
N ARG A 158 -1.93 11.77 -20.48
CA ARG A 158 -3.02 11.54 -21.44
C ARG A 158 -2.54 11.43 -22.89
N ASN A 159 -1.43 12.09 -23.22
CA ASN A 159 -0.80 12.00 -24.55
C ASN A 159 0.06 10.73 -24.73
N GLY A 160 0.04 9.81 -23.77
CA GLY A 160 0.79 8.55 -23.81
C GLY A 160 2.25 8.62 -23.35
N GLN A 161 2.81 9.83 -23.19
CA GLN A 161 4.17 10.01 -22.66
C GLN A 161 4.26 9.66 -21.18
N TRP A 162 5.47 9.35 -20.69
CA TRP A 162 5.70 9.06 -19.27
C TRP A 162 6.31 10.27 -18.56
N ALA A 163 5.89 10.51 -17.32
CA ALA A 163 6.42 11.55 -16.45
C ALA A 163 6.87 10.95 -15.13
N THR A 164 8.07 11.29 -14.69
CA THR A 164 8.53 10.99 -13.32
C THR A 164 7.81 11.90 -12.35
N THR A 165 7.28 11.33 -11.28
CA THR A 165 6.47 12.03 -10.28
C THR A 165 6.71 11.44 -8.89
N SER A 166 6.37 12.19 -7.86
CA SER A 166 6.48 11.77 -6.48
C SER A 166 5.40 12.40 -5.63
N VAL A 167 4.96 11.69 -4.61
CA VAL A 167 4.02 12.19 -3.61
C VAL A 167 4.50 11.84 -2.22
N ASP A 168 4.43 12.79 -1.31
CA ASP A 168 4.65 12.55 0.11
C ASP A 168 3.35 12.03 0.73
N LEU A 169 3.34 10.75 1.12
CA LEU A 169 2.18 10.11 1.72
C LEU A 169 1.86 10.71 3.09
N ASN A 170 2.86 11.24 3.80
CA ASN A 170 2.69 11.82 5.12
C ASN A 170 1.78 13.05 5.10
N SER A 171 1.70 13.73 3.96
CA SER A 171 0.87 14.93 3.80
C SER A 171 -0.62 14.70 4.09
N LYS A 172 -1.09 13.45 3.98
CA LYS A 172 -2.51 13.09 4.11
C LYS A 172 -2.75 11.71 4.73
N ILE A 173 -1.71 10.96 5.07
CA ILE A 173 -1.84 9.69 5.76
C ILE A 173 -1.27 9.86 7.16
N SER A 174 -1.99 9.33 8.14
CA SER A 174 -1.70 9.51 9.55
C SER A 174 -1.87 8.20 10.30
N ASN A 175 -1.18 8.08 11.43
CA ASN A 175 -1.40 6.99 12.38
C ASN A 175 -2.40 7.44 13.44
N ILE A 176 -3.56 6.78 13.51
CA ILE A 176 -4.57 7.00 14.55
C ILE A 176 -4.65 5.73 15.39
N ASP A 177 -4.06 5.77 16.58
CA ASP A 177 -4.08 4.66 17.55
C ASP A 177 -3.65 3.30 16.95
N GLY A 178 -2.53 3.32 16.22
CA GLY A 178 -1.97 2.16 15.53
C GLY A 178 -2.64 1.82 14.19
N GLN A 179 -3.52 2.68 13.68
CA GLN A 179 -4.22 2.49 12.40
C GLN A 179 -3.81 3.58 11.39
N LEU A 180 -3.20 3.17 10.27
CA LEU A 180 -2.98 4.04 9.11
C LEU A 180 -4.33 4.49 8.54
N THR A 181 -4.53 5.80 8.48
CA THR A 181 -5.78 6.45 8.07
C THR A 181 -5.48 7.56 7.08
N TYR A 182 -6.39 7.78 6.12
CA TYR A 182 -6.29 8.84 5.13
C TYR A 182 -7.17 10.05 5.53
N ASP A 183 -6.58 11.24 5.59
CA ASP A 183 -7.20 12.53 5.90
C ASP A 183 -7.30 13.43 4.65
N GLY A 184 -7.98 12.89 3.63
CA GLY A 184 -8.23 13.53 2.33
C GLY A 184 -9.46 14.40 2.28
#